data_AF-A0A7X8VAS2-F1
#
_entry.id   AF-A0A7X8VAS2-F1
#
_cell.length_a   1.000
_cell.length_b   1.000
_cell.length_c   1.000
_cell.angle_alpha   90.00
_cell.angle_beta   90.00
_cell.angle_gamma   90.00
#
_symmetry.space_group_name_H-M   'P 1'
#
loop_
_entity.id
_entity.type
_entity.pdbx_description
1 polymer ?
#
loop_
_entity_poly.entity_id
_entity_poly.type
_entity_poly.pdbx_seq_one_letter_code
_entity_poly.pdbx_strand_id
1 'polypeptide(L)'
;SRVLVTILKKAFDKAEIPYFGLWYYPNDHDTVFMFRIDVDGVQGYTTKRISDICEKYGVRTTFYVNKDLCQAEENYLNTISDYHYIGNHGNIHNIFNTKNENKDNIIGCENWLDKVFGKRKTRLFTAPRGLWNEKLALALEELGYTSSSDFGFFFDGYPFHPVVNGRPLKLLQIPTNPYCVNRAQRFYKENSFEDVPPETTIEYFKKVIKYKKSINEPILIYGHPDGLGHVSNIVLPAIFEYVRQKGIYITSIPEFSDWWLKRESIDLEILYDGINTYKVKGVDDVDVSVMVDTKKPVKVNVNSKCVTANGMHIITKSLINTKKGELK
;
A
#
# COMPACT_ATOMS: atom_id res chain seq x y z
N SER A 1 8.58 3.73 -8.04
CA SER A 1 9.69 2.75 -8.19
C SER A 1 10.90 3.13 -7.34
N ARG A 2 11.44 2.19 -6.54
CA ARG A 2 12.66 2.36 -5.71
C ARG A 2 13.85 2.87 -6.50
N VAL A 3 14.09 2.30 -7.68
CA VAL A 3 15.26 2.62 -8.51
C VAL A 3 15.28 4.10 -8.87
N LEU A 4 14.13 4.65 -9.26
CA LEU A 4 14.01 6.07 -9.58
C LEU A 4 14.31 6.95 -8.37
N VAL A 5 13.76 6.64 -7.19
CA VAL A 5 14.05 7.38 -5.95
C VAL A 5 15.54 7.32 -5.63
N THR A 6 16.19 6.16 -5.79
CA THR A 6 17.64 6.03 -5.58
C THR A 6 18.46 6.83 -6.59
N ILE A 7 18.07 6.83 -7.87
CA ILE A 7 18.75 7.61 -8.91
C ILE A 7 18.61 9.10 -8.61
N LEU A 8 17.41 9.57 -8.24
CA LEU A 8 17.18 10.96 -7.86
C LEU A 8 18.04 11.35 -6.66
N LYS A 9 18.03 10.55 -5.58
CA LYS A 9 18.90 10.81 -4.42
C LYS A 9 20.37 10.94 -4.80
N LYS A 10 20.89 10.03 -5.64
CA LYS A 10 22.27 10.08 -6.14
C LYS A 10 22.55 11.29 -7.03
N ALA A 11 21.58 11.72 -7.85
CA ALA A 11 21.74 12.89 -8.71
C ALA A 11 21.79 14.18 -7.89
N PHE A 12 20.95 14.30 -6.87
CA PHE A 12 20.93 15.40 -5.91
C PHE A 12 22.24 15.46 -5.11
N ASP A 13 22.67 14.31 -4.55
CA ASP A 13 23.96 14.18 -3.87
C ASP A 13 25.14 14.63 -4.75
N LYS A 14 25.19 14.16 -6.01
CA LYS A 14 26.22 14.59 -6.98
C LYS A 14 26.18 16.09 -7.32
N ALA A 15 25.00 16.70 -7.24
CA ALA A 15 24.83 18.13 -7.45
C ALA A 15 25.12 18.96 -6.19
N GLU A 16 25.48 18.31 -5.07
CA GLU A 16 25.66 18.94 -3.75
C GLU A 16 24.40 19.68 -3.28
N ILE A 17 23.23 19.16 -3.66
CA ILE A 17 21.91 19.68 -3.27
C ILE A 17 21.16 18.56 -2.54
N PRO A 18 20.55 18.81 -1.37
CA PRO A 18 19.84 17.78 -0.63
C PRO A 18 18.59 17.33 -1.38
N TYR A 19 18.34 16.02 -1.36
CA TYR A 19 17.09 15.47 -1.86
C TYR A 19 15.94 15.84 -0.93
N PHE A 20 14.99 16.63 -1.45
CA PHE A 20 13.84 17.14 -0.70
C PHE A 20 12.52 16.63 -1.29
N GLY A 21 11.57 16.27 -0.43
CA GLY A 21 10.22 15.89 -0.85
C GLY A 21 9.29 15.62 0.33
N LEU A 22 8.01 15.39 0.04
CA LEU A 22 7.04 14.97 1.05
C LEU A 22 7.43 13.59 1.62
N TRP A 23 7.32 13.43 2.93
CA TRP A 23 7.58 12.15 3.60
C TRP A 23 6.61 11.07 3.15
N TYR A 24 7.07 9.82 3.07
CA TYR A 24 6.29 8.72 2.48
C TYR A 24 5.35 7.99 3.44
N TYR A 25 5.33 8.34 4.73
CA TYR A 25 4.52 7.61 5.72
C TYR A 25 3.76 8.54 6.70
N PRO A 26 2.62 8.10 7.22
CA PRO A 26 1.89 8.83 8.26
C PRO A 26 2.65 8.82 9.60
N ASN A 27 2.34 9.81 10.44
CA ASN A 27 2.74 9.88 11.85
C ASN A 27 4.25 9.68 12.09
N ASP A 28 5.08 10.16 11.16
CA ASP A 28 6.55 10.14 11.24
C ASP A 28 7.19 8.75 11.33
N HIS A 29 6.43 7.71 10.98
CA HIS A 29 7.00 6.38 10.89
C HIS A 29 7.94 6.26 9.71
N ASP A 30 8.84 5.29 9.81
CA ASP A 30 9.89 5.03 8.82
C ASP A 30 9.46 4.03 7.73
N THR A 31 8.33 3.37 7.95
CA THR A 31 7.64 2.44 7.05
C THR A 31 6.25 2.13 7.60
N VAL A 32 5.41 1.49 6.79
CA VAL A 32 4.11 0.95 7.17
C VAL A 32 4.06 -0.56 6.93
N PHE A 33 3.27 -1.26 7.72
CA PHE A 33 2.89 -2.65 7.53
C PHE A 33 1.41 -2.72 7.17
N MET A 34 1.14 -3.37 6.04
CA MET A 34 -0.18 -3.71 5.56
C MET A 34 -0.24 -5.21 5.30
N PHE A 35 -1.44 -5.75 5.44
CA PHE A 35 -1.75 -7.13 5.16
C PHE A 35 -3.02 -7.19 4.32
N ARG A 36 -3.14 -8.21 3.47
CA ARG A 36 -4.37 -8.49 2.73
C ARG A 36 -4.58 -9.99 2.55
N ILE A 37 -5.82 -10.35 2.26
CA ILE A 37 -6.22 -11.72 1.98
C ILE A 37 -6.90 -11.77 0.62
N ASP A 38 -6.38 -12.62 -0.26
CA ASP A 38 -6.99 -12.90 -1.55
C ASP A 38 -7.86 -14.18 -1.36
N VAL A 39 -9.19 -14.04 -1.51
CA VAL A 39 -10.18 -15.08 -1.22
C VAL A 39 -10.63 -15.75 -2.53
N ASP A 40 -9.87 -16.77 -2.92
CA ASP A 40 -10.06 -17.58 -4.14
C ASP A 40 -10.94 -18.82 -3.88
N GLY A 41 -11.91 -18.67 -2.97
CA GLY A 41 -12.67 -19.76 -2.37
C GLY A 41 -12.77 -19.55 -0.86
N VAL A 42 -13.95 -19.80 -0.28
CA VAL A 42 -14.22 -19.33 1.10
C VAL A 42 -13.52 -20.17 2.14
N GLN A 43 -13.26 -21.45 1.86
CA GLN A 43 -12.49 -22.36 2.73
C GLN A 43 -12.99 -22.38 4.19
N GLY A 44 -14.29 -22.12 4.37
CA GLY A 44 -15.02 -22.13 5.63
C GLY A 44 -14.27 -21.48 6.80
N TYR A 45 -13.84 -22.32 7.75
CA TYR A 45 -13.27 -21.89 9.02
C TYR A 45 -11.94 -21.15 8.91
N THR A 46 -11.17 -21.33 7.82
CA THR A 46 -9.85 -20.71 7.70
C THR A 46 -9.96 -19.21 7.41
N THR A 47 -10.91 -18.80 6.57
CA THR A 47 -11.24 -17.38 6.33
C THR A 47 -11.68 -16.70 7.62
N LYS A 48 -12.60 -17.32 8.36
CA LYS A 48 -13.03 -16.81 9.66
C LYS A 48 -11.87 -16.69 10.64
N ARG A 49 -11.02 -17.72 10.74
CA ARG A 49 -9.86 -17.74 11.65
C ARG A 49 -8.91 -16.58 11.36
N ILE A 50 -8.61 -16.31 10.08
CA ILE A 50 -7.78 -15.18 9.70
C ILE A 50 -8.42 -13.86 10.14
N SER A 51 -9.73 -13.69 9.88
CA SER A 51 -10.49 -12.52 10.33
C SER A 51 -10.38 -12.32 11.85
N ASP A 52 -10.71 -13.36 12.63
CA ASP A 52 -10.69 -13.30 14.09
C ASP A 52 -9.30 -12.94 14.64
N ILE A 53 -8.23 -13.51 14.06
CA ILE A 53 -6.86 -13.21 14.49
C ILE A 53 -6.49 -11.77 14.14
N CYS A 54 -6.77 -11.32 12.92
CA CYS A 54 -6.50 -9.95 12.50
C CYS A 54 -7.21 -8.95 13.42
N GLU A 55 -8.49 -9.15 13.72
CA GLU A 55 -9.24 -8.31 14.66
C GLU A 55 -8.69 -8.36 16.08
N LYS A 56 -8.42 -9.56 16.63
CA LYS A 56 -7.84 -9.74 17.97
C LYS A 56 -6.53 -8.97 18.14
N TYR A 57 -5.73 -8.90 17.08
CA TYR A 57 -4.46 -8.20 17.07
C TYR A 57 -4.58 -6.74 16.59
N GLY A 58 -5.78 -6.23 16.32
CA GLY A 58 -5.96 -4.84 15.84
C GLY A 58 -5.31 -4.58 14.49
N VAL A 59 -5.19 -5.61 13.64
CA VAL A 59 -4.69 -5.49 12.26
C VAL A 59 -5.89 -5.44 11.32
N ARG A 60 -6.28 -4.24 10.92
CA ARG A 60 -7.36 -4.07 9.95
C ARG A 60 -6.84 -4.45 8.55
N THR A 61 -7.47 -5.44 7.92
CA THR A 61 -7.06 -5.96 6.61
C THR A 61 -8.19 -5.82 5.58
N THR A 62 -7.87 -6.08 4.32
CA THR A 62 -8.84 -6.18 3.22
C THR A 62 -8.92 -7.62 2.71
N PHE A 63 -10.13 -8.16 2.65
CA PHE A 63 -10.42 -9.42 1.99
C PHE A 63 -10.87 -9.13 0.55
N TYR A 64 -10.04 -9.49 -0.43
CA TYR A 64 -10.33 -9.35 -1.85
C TYR A 64 -11.05 -10.62 -2.31
N VAL A 65 -12.36 -10.51 -2.58
CA VAL A 65 -13.22 -11.68 -2.79
C VAL A 65 -13.50 -11.87 -4.27
N ASN A 66 -13.24 -13.07 -4.78
CA ASN A 66 -13.62 -13.47 -6.13
C ASN A 66 -15.03 -14.05 -6.12
N LYS A 67 -15.91 -13.60 -7.02
CA LYS A 67 -17.31 -14.05 -7.01
C LYS A 67 -17.45 -15.52 -7.40
N ASP A 68 -16.94 -15.91 -8.56
CA ASP A 68 -17.26 -17.23 -9.12
C ASP A 68 -16.76 -18.36 -8.20
N LEU A 69 -15.65 -18.12 -7.49
CA LEU A 69 -15.08 -19.08 -6.54
C LEU A 69 -15.75 -19.06 -5.16
N CYS A 70 -16.46 -17.99 -4.79
CA CYS A 70 -17.00 -17.83 -3.44
C CYS A 70 -18.53 -17.85 -3.33
N GLN A 71 -19.26 -17.55 -4.41
CA GLN A 71 -20.72 -17.37 -4.37
C GLN A 71 -21.49 -18.62 -3.89
N ALA A 72 -20.96 -19.82 -4.14
CA ALA A 72 -21.56 -21.07 -3.66
C ALA A 72 -21.50 -21.23 -2.13
N GLU A 73 -20.60 -20.50 -1.47
CA GLU A 73 -20.31 -20.58 -0.04
C GLU A 73 -20.49 -19.21 0.64
N GLU A 74 -21.36 -18.34 0.11
CA GLU A 74 -21.57 -16.96 0.56
C GLU A 74 -21.84 -16.85 2.08
N ASN A 75 -22.53 -17.83 2.68
CA ASN A 75 -22.79 -17.84 4.12
C ASN A 75 -21.52 -17.79 4.98
N TYR A 76 -20.41 -18.35 4.50
CA TYR A 76 -19.13 -18.28 5.22
C TYR A 76 -18.45 -16.92 5.05
N LEU A 77 -18.75 -16.16 4.00
CA LEU A 77 -18.24 -14.80 3.85
C LEU A 77 -18.80 -13.85 4.90
N ASN A 78 -20.05 -14.08 5.33
CA ASN A 78 -20.68 -13.33 6.43
C ASN A 78 -19.98 -13.55 7.79
N THR A 79 -19.06 -14.51 7.89
CA THR A 79 -18.26 -14.72 9.10
C THR A 79 -17.02 -13.81 9.16
N ILE A 80 -16.70 -13.09 8.08
CA ILE A 80 -15.67 -12.05 8.08
C ILE A 80 -16.18 -10.87 8.88
N SER A 81 -15.49 -10.56 9.99
CA SER A 81 -15.81 -9.45 10.89
C SER A 81 -15.98 -8.12 10.17
N ASP A 82 -16.97 -7.33 10.58
CA ASP A 82 -17.22 -5.96 10.11
C ASP A 82 -16.05 -5.02 10.38
N TYR A 83 -15.11 -5.41 11.25
CA TYR A 83 -13.84 -4.74 11.43
C TYR A 83 -13.05 -4.64 10.11
N HIS A 84 -13.18 -5.59 9.19
CA HIS A 84 -12.37 -5.63 7.97
C HIS A 84 -13.04 -5.00 6.74
N TYR A 85 -12.20 -4.59 5.79
CA TYR A 85 -12.62 -4.10 4.49
C TYR A 85 -12.83 -5.24 3.50
N ILE A 86 -13.69 -5.00 2.50
CA ILE A 86 -13.91 -5.90 1.37
C ILE A 86 -13.40 -5.26 0.08
N GLY A 87 -12.62 -6.00 -0.70
CA GLY A 87 -12.09 -5.59 -1.99
C GLY A 87 -12.59 -6.48 -3.11
N ASN A 88 -12.48 -6.00 -4.35
CA ASN A 88 -12.91 -6.73 -5.54
C ASN A 88 -11.75 -7.60 -6.09
N HIS A 89 -12.02 -8.88 -6.36
CA HIS A 89 -11.06 -9.83 -6.97
C HIS A 89 -11.57 -10.44 -8.29
N GLY A 90 -12.46 -9.74 -8.99
CA GLY A 90 -13.06 -10.14 -10.25
C GLY A 90 -14.23 -11.11 -10.09
N ASN A 91 -15.06 -11.20 -11.13
CA ASN A 91 -16.13 -12.19 -11.20
C ASN A 91 -15.52 -13.56 -11.48
N ILE A 92 -14.92 -13.68 -12.66
CA ILE A 92 -14.07 -14.77 -13.07
C ILE A 92 -12.66 -14.52 -12.52
N HIS A 93 -12.04 -15.57 -11.98
CA HIS A 93 -10.69 -15.51 -11.44
C HIS A 93 -9.63 -15.46 -12.57
N ASN A 94 -9.67 -14.40 -13.38
CA ASN A 94 -8.72 -14.05 -14.43
C ASN A 94 -8.81 -12.55 -14.80
N ILE A 95 -7.87 -12.07 -15.61
CA ILE A 95 -7.97 -10.78 -16.32
C ILE A 95 -8.12 -11.02 -17.83
N PHE A 96 -8.61 -10.02 -18.56
CA PHE A 96 -8.93 -10.14 -19.98
C PHE A 96 -8.07 -9.25 -20.87
N ASN A 97 -8.09 -9.52 -22.18
CA ASN A 97 -7.29 -8.80 -23.18
C ASN A 97 -7.96 -7.53 -23.69
N THR A 98 -9.24 -7.30 -23.40
CA THR A 98 -9.93 -6.06 -23.75
C THR A 98 -10.36 -5.28 -22.50
N LYS A 99 -10.50 -3.96 -22.64
CA LYS A 99 -10.97 -3.09 -21.55
C LYS A 99 -12.40 -3.46 -21.13
N ASN A 100 -13.28 -3.73 -22.10
CA ASN A 100 -14.68 -4.00 -21.84
C ASN A 100 -14.88 -5.33 -21.08
N GLU A 101 -14.19 -6.40 -21.47
CA GLU A 101 -14.27 -7.67 -20.73
C GLU A 101 -13.76 -7.53 -19.29
N ASN A 102 -12.68 -6.76 -19.07
CA ASN A 102 -12.23 -6.47 -17.71
C ASN A 102 -13.28 -5.66 -16.94
N LYS A 103 -13.92 -4.66 -17.57
CA LYS A 103 -15.02 -3.91 -16.92
C LYS A 103 -16.16 -4.82 -16.53
N ASP A 104 -16.62 -5.69 -17.43
CA ASP A 104 -17.72 -6.62 -17.15
C ASP A 104 -17.35 -7.57 -16.01
N ASN A 105 -16.10 -8.04 -15.99
CA ASN A 105 -15.58 -8.87 -14.90
C ASN A 105 -15.58 -8.14 -13.54
N ILE A 106 -15.15 -6.88 -13.53
CA ILE A 106 -15.10 -6.04 -12.32
C ILE A 106 -16.53 -5.73 -11.84
N ILE A 107 -17.41 -5.27 -12.73
CA ILE A 107 -18.81 -4.91 -12.44
C ILE A 107 -19.59 -6.13 -11.94
N GLY A 108 -19.39 -7.30 -12.55
CA GLY A 108 -20.08 -8.53 -12.18
C GLY A 108 -19.80 -8.96 -10.74
N CYS A 109 -18.55 -8.79 -10.29
CA CYS A 109 -18.17 -9.01 -8.89
C CYS A 109 -18.66 -7.88 -7.99
N GLU A 110 -18.46 -6.63 -8.39
CA GLU A 110 -18.89 -5.44 -7.63
C GLU A 110 -20.37 -5.51 -7.27
N ASN A 111 -21.25 -5.78 -8.25
CA ASN A 111 -22.69 -5.87 -8.04
C ASN A 111 -23.09 -6.98 -7.06
N TRP A 112 -22.29 -8.04 -6.95
CA TRP A 112 -22.54 -9.10 -5.99
C TRP A 112 -21.97 -8.74 -4.62
N LEU A 113 -20.75 -8.20 -4.53
CA LEU A 113 -20.19 -7.72 -3.27
C LEU A 113 -21.08 -6.65 -2.61
N ASP A 114 -21.72 -5.78 -3.40
CA ASP A 114 -22.68 -4.80 -2.91
C ASP A 114 -23.91 -5.46 -2.26
N LYS A 115 -24.34 -6.63 -2.76
CA LYS A 115 -25.44 -7.41 -2.17
C LYS A 115 -25.02 -8.13 -0.89
N VAL A 116 -23.80 -8.70 -0.87
CA VAL A 116 -23.32 -9.50 0.28
C VAL A 116 -22.85 -8.61 1.44
N PHE A 117 -22.09 -7.56 1.15
CA PHE A 117 -21.36 -6.79 2.15
C PHE A 117 -21.78 -5.32 2.26
N GLY A 118 -22.58 -4.83 1.31
CA GLY A 118 -23.07 -3.45 1.29
C GLY A 118 -21.94 -2.42 1.41
N LYS A 119 -22.05 -1.52 2.39
CA LYS A 119 -21.14 -0.37 2.57
C LYS A 119 -19.70 -0.73 2.97
N ARG A 120 -19.41 -2.01 3.29
CA ARG A 120 -18.05 -2.47 3.63
C ARG A 120 -17.12 -2.59 2.40
N LYS A 121 -17.69 -2.58 1.20
CA LYS A 121 -16.94 -2.66 -0.06
C LYS A 121 -16.13 -1.38 -0.29
N THR A 122 -14.87 -1.58 -0.66
CA THR A 122 -13.94 -0.51 -1.04
C THR A 122 -13.84 -0.37 -2.56
N ARG A 123 -13.34 0.77 -3.04
CA ARG A 123 -12.97 0.99 -4.44
C ARG A 123 -11.55 0.51 -4.73
N LEU A 124 -11.17 -0.64 -4.15
CA LEU A 124 -9.88 -1.28 -4.34
C LEU A 124 -10.03 -2.62 -5.07
N PHE A 125 -9.07 -2.91 -5.94
CA PHE A 125 -9.02 -4.14 -6.72
C PHE A 125 -7.68 -4.86 -6.54
N THR A 126 -7.73 -6.18 -6.52
CA THR A 126 -6.54 -7.03 -6.68
C THR A 126 -6.82 -7.95 -7.86
N ALA A 127 -5.87 -8.09 -8.77
CA ALA A 127 -6.02 -8.94 -9.94
C ALA A 127 -5.77 -10.41 -9.58
N PRO A 128 -6.62 -11.33 -10.07
CA PRO A 128 -6.36 -12.76 -10.02
C PRO A 128 -4.94 -13.13 -10.44
N ARG A 129 -4.29 -13.98 -9.65
CA ARG A 129 -2.88 -14.44 -9.86
C ARG A 129 -1.86 -13.30 -9.89
N GLY A 130 -2.23 -12.12 -9.38
CA GLY A 130 -1.44 -10.89 -9.44
C GLY A 130 -1.17 -10.40 -10.86
N LEU A 131 -1.94 -10.83 -11.87
CA LEU A 131 -1.74 -10.42 -13.25
C LEU A 131 -1.94 -8.92 -13.45
N TRP A 132 -1.41 -8.37 -14.53
CA TRP A 132 -1.64 -6.99 -14.88
C TRP A 132 -1.57 -6.80 -16.40
N ASN A 133 -2.41 -5.91 -16.93
CA ASN A 133 -2.24 -5.34 -18.26
C ASN A 133 -2.86 -3.93 -18.32
N GLU A 134 -2.52 -3.17 -19.35
CA GLU A 134 -3.03 -1.80 -19.53
C GLU A 134 -4.56 -1.75 -19.64
N LYS A 135 -5.20 -2.80 -20.20
CA LYS A 135 -6.65 -2.83 -20.41
C LYS A 135 -7.41 -2.95 -19.09
N LEU A 136 -6.88 -3.72 -18.14
CA LEU A 136 -7.36 -3.78 -16.77
C LEU A 136 -7.19 -2.42 -16.08
N ALA A 137 -6.01 -1.81 -16.18
CA ALA A 137 -5.72 -0.55 -15.51
C ALA A 137 -6.66 0.58 -16.01
N LEU A 138 -6.91 0.65 -17.32
CA LEU A 138 -7.86 1.58 -17.92
C LEU A 138 -9.32 1.28 -17.52
N ALA A 139 -9.70 0.00 -17.40
CA ALA A 139 -11.02 -0.38 -16.92
C ALA A 139 -11.26 0.07 -15.47
N LEU A 140 -10.27 -0.15 -14.59
CA LEU A 140 -10.33 0.27 -13.19
C LEU A 140 -10.44 1.79 -13.05
N GLU A 141 -9.64 2.56 -13.80
CA GLU A 141 -9.72 4.02 -13.80
C GLU A 141 -11.10 4.53 -14.27
N GLU A 142 -11.64 3.95 -15.35
CA GLU A 142 -12.94 4.35 -15.90
C GLU A 142 -14.10 4.03 -14.93
N LEU A 143 -13.99 2.94 -14.17
CA LEU A 143 -14.97 2.54 -13.15
C LEU A 143 -14.78 3.28 -11.81
N GLY A 144 -13.79 4.17 -11.71
CA GLY A 144 -13.55 4.95 -10.50
C GLY A 144 -12.95 4.16 -9.35
N TYR A 145 -12.22 3.07 -9.62
CA TYR A 145 -11.37 2.43 -8.61
C TYR A 145 -10.23 3.38 -8.23
N THR A 146 -10.03 3.55 -6.93
CA THR A 146 -9.00 4.46 -6.41
C THR A 146 -7.63 3.82 -6.46
N SER A 147 -7.56 2.53 -6.13
CA SER A 147 -6.30 1.80 -6.07
C SER A 147 -6.41 0.35 -6.53
N SER A 148 -5.28 -0.19 -7.02
CA SER A 148 -5.10 -1.62 -7.22
C SER A 148 -3.85 -2.14 -6.53
N SER A 149 -3.81 -3.44 -6.21
CA SER A 149 -2.66 -4.05 -5.53
C SER A 149 -2.23 -5.34 -6.20
N ASP A 150 -1.56 -5.21 -7.33
CA ASP A 150 -1.12 -6.34 -8.15
C ASP A 150 0.40 -6.53 -8.03
N PHE A 151 0.95 -7.64 -8.52
CA PHE A 151 2.40 -7.88 -8.50
C PHE A 151 3.00 -8.27 -9.86
N GLY A 152 2.17 -8.42 -10.89
CA GLY A 152 2.58 -8.76 -12.26
C GLY A 152 3.15 -7.58 -13.05
N PHE A 153 2.87 -6.35 -12.62
CA PHE A 153 3.47 -5.14 -13.20
C PHE A 153 4.67 -4.64 -12.41
N PHE A 154 4.50 -4.54 -11.09
CA PHE A 154 5.53 -4.14 -10.15
C PHE A 154 5.22 -4.75 -8.79
N PHE A 155 6.24 -5.20 -8.08
CA PHE A 155 6.11 -5.78 -6.75
C PHE A 155 7.05 -5.09 -5.79
N ASP A 156 6.62 -5.00 -4.53
CA ASP A 156 7.25 -4.17 -3.50
C ASP A 156 7.49 -2.69 -3.91
N GLY A 157 8.03 -1.89 -2.99
CA GLY A 157 8.38 -0.49 -3.24
C GLY A 157 7.21 0.46 -3.00
N TYR A 158 7.38 1.71 -3.44
CA TYR A 158 6.42 2.78 -3.18
C TYR A 158 5.20 2.70 -4.10
N PRO A 159 4.01 3.12 -3.62
CA PRO A 159 2.85 3.36 -4.47
C PRO A 159 3.18 4.29 -5.64
N PHE A 160 2.50 4.09 -6.76
CA PHE A 160 2.72 4.87 -7.97
C PHE A 160 1.52 4.79 -8.92
N HIS A 161 1.41 5.78 -9.80
CA HIS A 161 0.42 5.79 -10.87
C HIS A 161 0.98 5.10 -12.13
N PRO A 162 0.37 4.00 -12.62
CA PRO A 162 0.79 3.39 -13.88
C PRO A 162 0.73 4.40 -15.04
N VAL A 163 1.68 4.32 -15.96
CA VAL A 163 1.69 5.15 -17.17
C VAL A 163 1.21 4.30 -18.34
N VAL A 164 0.11 4.72 -18.98
CA VAL A 164 -0.48 4.06 -20.14
C VAL A 164 -0.66 5.10 -21.24
N ASN A 165 -0.22 4.80 -22.46
CA ASN A 165 -0.25 5.73 -23.60
C ASN A 165 0.41 7.10 -23.28
N GLY A 166 1.52 7.08 -22.55
CA GLY A 166 2.28 8.29 -22.23
C GLY A 166 1.68 9.20 -21.14
N ARG A 167 0.56 8.81 -20.51
CA ARG A 167 -0.01 9.54 -19.36
C ARG A 167 -0.06 8.70 -18.10
N PRO A 168 0.18 9.27 -16.90
CA PRO A 168 -0.17 8.62 -15.66
C PRO A 168 -1.69 8.44 -15.55
N LEU A 169 -2.12 7.30 -15.01
CA LEU A 169 -3.51 7.07 -14.64
C LEU A 169 -3.83 7.70 -13.28
N LYS A 170 -5.11 7.98 -12.99
CA LYS A 170 -5.58 8.35 -11.64
C LYS A 170 -5.55 7.16 -10.67
N LEU A 171 -5.59 5.94 -11.20
CA LEU A 171 -5.49 4.70 -10.43
C LEU A 171 -4.12 4.65 -9.73
N LEU A 172 -4.12 4.48 -8.40
CA LEU A 172 -2.91 4.28 -7.63
C LEU A 172 -2.60 2.78 -7.52
N GLN A 173 -1.41 2.36 -7.95
CA GLN A 173 -0.94 1.01 -7.73
C GLN A 173 -0.22 0.96 -6.38
N ILE A 174 -0.60 0.01 -5.52
CA ILE A 174 0.05 -0.30 -4.25
C ILE A 174 0.73 -1.66 -4.38
N PRO A 175 2.07 -1.72 -4.53
CA PRO A 175 2.77 -2.98 -4.76
C PRO A 175 2.69 -3.89 -3.54
N THR A 176 2.45 -5.18 -3.78
CA THR A 176 2.56 -6.22 -2.74
C THR A 176 3.82 -7.05 -2.96
N ASN A 177 4.30 -7.69 -1.89
CA ASN A 177 5.26 -8.76 -2.00
C ASN A 177 4.62 -9.96 -2.72
N PRO A 178 5.31 -10.62 -3.68
CA PRO A 178 4.68 -11.65 -4.51
C PRO A 178 4.67 -13.05 -3.86
N TYR A 179 5.26 -13.21 -2.65
CA TYR A 179 5.34 -14.51 -1.99
C TYR A 179 3.98 -15.07 -1.61
N CYS A 180 3.62 -16.21 -2.21
CA CYS A 180 2.40 -16.95 -1.93
C CYS A 180 2.70 -18.17 -1.05
N VAL A 181 2.14 -18.19 0.17
CA VAL A 181 2.28 -19.31 1.12
C VAL A 181 1.82 -20.63 0.50
N ASN A 182 0.66 -20.66 -0.16
CA ASN A 182 0.12 -21.85 -0.80
C ASN A 182 1.04 -22.41 -1.88
N ARG A 183 1.64 -21.54 -2.70
CA ARG A 183 2.60 -21.95 -3.74
C ARG A 183 3.87 -22.51 -3.13
N ALA A 184 4.38 -21.89 -2.07
CA ALA A 184 5.56 -22.38 -1.36
C ALA A 184 5.28 -23.75 -0.69
N GLN A 185 4.13 -23.90 -0.03
CA GLN A 185 3.68 -25.17 0.55
C GLN A 185 3.56 -26.27 -0.50
N ARG A 186 2.92 -25.98 -1.63
CA ARG A 186 2.78 -26.93 -2.74
C ARG A 186 4.13 -27.33 -3.32
N PHE A 187 5.00 -26.37 -3.60
CA PHE A 187 6.35 -26.64 -4.11
C PHE A 187 7.14 -27.53 -3.16
N TYR A 188 7.13 -27.23 -1.86
CA TYR A 188 7.84 -28.03 -0.86
C TYR A 188 7.28 -29.46 -0.77
N LYS A 189 5.95 -29.61 -0.73
CA LYS A 189 5.29 -30.91 -0.70
C LYS A 189 5.61 -31.77 -1.93
N GLU A 190 5.65 -31.15 -3.11
CA GLU A 190 6.00 -31.83 -4.37
C GLU A 190 7.48 -32.28 -4.42
N ASN A 191 8.39 -31.64 -3.67
CA ASN A 191 9.83 -31.94 -3.71
C ASN A 191 10.34 -32.72 -2.49
N SER A 192 9.71 -32.55 -1.32
CA SER A 192 10.15 -33.12 -0.03
C SER A 192 9.16 -34.13 0.54
N PHE A 193 7.96 -34.26 -0.05
CA PHE A 193 6.86 -35.12 0.45
C PHE A 193 6.40 -34.80 1.89
N GLU A 194 6.77 -33.63 2.40
CA GLU A 194 6.44 -33.14 3.75
C GLU A 194 5.67 -31.81 3.66
N ASP A 195 4.93 -31.48 4.72
CA ASP A 195 4.29 -30.16 4.83
C ASP A 195 5.31 -29.11 5.32
N VAL A 196 5.19 -27.86 4.86
CA VAL A 196 6.10 -26.77 5.28
C VAL A 196 5.82 -26.39 6.73
N PRO A 197 6.83 -26.43 7.63
CA PRO A 197 6.67 -25.96 9.00
C PRO A 197 6.26 -24.47 9.03
N PRO A 198 5.29 -24.06 9.87
CA PRO A 198 4.87 -22.66 10.01
C PRO A 198 6.05 -21.69 10.25
N GLU A 199 7.09 -22.15 10.93
CA GLU A 199 8.32 -21.42 11.23
C GLU A 199 9.03 -20.96 9.96
N THR A 200 8.98 -21.74 8.87
CA THR A 200 9.58 -21.35 7.59
C THR A 200 8.88 -20.13 7.00
N THR A 201 7.55 -20.08 7.07
CA THR A 201 6.78 -18.89 6.64
C THR A 201 7.05 -17.70 7.55
N ILE A 202 7.15 -17.92 8.87
CA ILE A 202 7.47 -16.86 9.84
C ILE A 202 8.83 -16.23 9.53
N GLU A 203 9.87 -17.05 9.36
CA GLU A 203 11.22 -16.56 9.11
C GLU A 203 11.34 -15.88 7.74
N TYR A 204 10.62 -16.36 6.73
CA TYR A 204 10.52 -15.65 5.46
C TYR A 204 9.91 -14.26 5.62
N PHE A 205 8.73 -14.15 6.25
CA PHE A 205 8.06 -12.86 6.42
C PHE A 205 8.87 -11.91 7.30
N LYS A 206 9.49 -12.38 8.39
CA LYS A 206 10.40 -11.57 9.20
C LYS A 206 11.58 -11.05 8.38
N LYS A 207 12.16 -11.87 7.49
CA LYS A 207 13.24 -11.46 6.59
C LYS A 207 12.79 -10.34 5.65
N VAL A 208 11.60 -10.48 5.05
CA VAL A 208 10.99 -9.43 4.20
C VAL A 208 10.77 -8.15 5.01
N ILE A 209 10.08 -8.22 6.15
CA ILE A 209 9.79 -7.09 7.04
C ILE A 209 11.08 -6.37 7.44
N LYS A 210 12.09 -7.11 7.90
CA LYS A 210 13.40 -6.56 8.32
C LYS A 210 14.10 -5.85 7.16
N TYR A 211 14.09 -6.45 5.97
CA TYR A 211 14.72 -5.87 4.80
C TYR A 211 14.00 -4.59 4.36
N LYS A 212 12.67 -4.62 4.23
CA LYS A 212 11.88 -3.45 3.82
C LYS A 212 11.98 -2.28 4.79
N LYS A 213 11.95 -2.56 6.10
CA LYS A 213 12.20 -1.54 7.13
C LYS A 213 13.58 -0.90 6.99
N SER A 214 14.64 -1.67 6.74
CA SER A 214 16.01 -1.12 6.66
C SER A 214 16.25 -0.16 5.49
N ILE A 215 15.37 -0.23 4.48
CA ILE A 215 15.38 0.63 3.29
C ILE A 215 14.18 1.56 3.20
N ASN A 216 13.38 1.69 4.27
CA ASN A 216 12.21 2.56 4.33
C ASN A 216 11.19 2.33 3.21
N GLU A 217 10.93 1.09 2.82
CA GLU A 217 9.85 0.75 1.86
C GLU A 217 8.58 0.29 2.59
N PRO A 218 7.38 0.49 2.01
CA PRO A 218 6.16 -0.08 2.54
C PRO A 218 6.26 -1.61 2.59
N ILE A 219 5.67 -2.20 3.61
CA ILE A 219 5.60 -3.65 3.77
C ILE A 219 4.16 -4.06 3.52
N LEU A 220 3.92 -4.71 2.38
CA LEU A 220 2.64 -5.35 2.10
C LEU A 220 2.89 -6.82 1.81
N ILE A 221 2.39 -7.68 2.68
CA ILE A 221 2.34 -9.13 2.47
C ILE A 221 0.89 -9.58 2.29
N TYR A 222 0.70 -10.74 1.70
CA TYR A 222 -0.62 -11.29 1.44
C TYR A 222 -0.66 -12.80 1.72
N GLY A 223 -1.86 -13.35 1.75
CA GLY A 223 -2.07 -14.80 1.78
C GLY A 223 -3.47 -15.19 1.34
N HIS A 224 -3.72 -16.49 1.32
CA HIS A 224 -5.01 -17.06 0.96
C HIS A 224 -5.53 -17.95 2.10
N PRO A 225 -6.87 -18.09 2.24
CA PRO A 225 -7.46 -19.01 3.21
C PRO A 225 -7.01 -20.47 3.07
N ASP A 226 -6.77 -20.94 1.84
CA ASP A 226 -6.41 -22.33 1.49
C ASP A 226 -4.99 -22.76 1.92
N GLY A 227 -4.11 -21.84 2.32
CA GLY A 227 -2.74 -22.19 2.74
C GLY A 227 -2.30 -21.47 4.00
N LEU A 228 -2.23 -20.14 3.95
CA LEU A 228 -1.96 -19.35 5.15
C LEU A 228 -3.02 -19.58 6.23
N GLY A 229 -4.28 -19.77 5.83
CA GLY A 229 -5.36 -19.99 6.78
C GLY A 229 -5.17 -21.21 7.69
N HIS A 230 -4.60 -22.30 7.19
CA HIS A 230 -4.33 -23.50 7.99
C HIS A 230 -3.26 -23.30 9.07
N VAL A 231 -2.28 -22.43 8.82
CA VAL A 231 -1.17 -22.12 9.74
C VAL A 231 -1.30 -20.76 10.42
N SER A 232 -2.42 -20.05 10.19
CA SER A 232 -2.60 -18.64 10.58
C SER A 232 -2.55 -18.41 12.09
N ASN A 233 -2.97 -19.38 12.90
CA ASN A 233 -2.92 -19.33 14.37
C ASN A 233 -1.50 -19.30 14.94
N ILE A 234 -0.50 -19.68 14.15
CA ILE A 234 0.91 -19.63 14.53
C ILE A 234 1.60 -18.47 13.80
N VAL A 235 1.40 -18.40 12.49
CA VAL A 235 2.11 -17.43 11.63
C VAL A 235 1.68 -15.99 11.92
N LEU A 236 0.37 -15.69 11.91
CA LEU A 236 -0.09 -14.30 12.02
C LEU A 236 0.24 -13.65 13.36
N PRO A 237 0.01 -14.30 14.53
CA PRO A 237 0.48 -13.79 15.82
C PRO A 237 1.96 -13.43 15.83
N ALA A 238 2.82 -14.35 15.38
CA ALA A 238 4.26 -14.16 15.37
C ALA A 238 4.69 -12.98 14.49
N ILE A 239 4.03 -12.79 13.35
CA ILE A 239 4.29 -11.66 12.45
C ILE A 239 3.80 -10.35 13.03
N PHE A 240 2.57 -10.29 13.54
CA PHE A 240 2.02 -9.06 14.09
C PHE A 240 2.77 -8.59 15.33
N GLU A 241 3.17 -9.52 16.21
CA GLU A 241 4.02 -9.22 17.36
C GLU A 241 5.40 -8.71 16.92
N TYR A 242 6.01 -9.34 15.92
CA TYR A 242 7.28 -8.89 15.36
C TYR A 242 7.18 -7.47 14.79
N VAL A 243 6.12 -7.16 14.04
CA VAL A 243 5.87 -5.82 13.47
C VAL A 243 5.77 -4.76 14.58
N ARG A 244 5.04 -5.05 15.67
CA ARG A 244 4.94 -4.14 16.83
C ARG A 244 6.27 -3.98 17.56
N GLN A 245 7.00 -5.06 17.78
CA GLN A 245 8.34 -5.02 18.40
C GLN A 245 9.32 -4.15 17.59
N LYS A 246 9.12 -4.04 16.27
CA LYS A 246 9.91 -3.15 15.39
C LYS A 246 9.40 -1.72 15.31
N GLY A 247 8.33 -1.36 16.03
CA GLY A 247 7.73 -0.03 16.02
C GLY A 247 7.23 0.38 14.63
N ILE A 248 6.82 -0.59 13.81
CA ILE A 248 6.30 -0.33 12.46
C ILE A 248 4.83 0.06 12.57
N TYR A 249 4.42 1.10 11.84
CA TYR A 249 3.03 1.53 11.78
C TYR A 249 2.17 0.49 11.09
N ILE A 250 1.14 -0.01 11.75
CA ILE A 250 0.18 -0.95 11.16
C ILE A 250 -0.98 -0.14 10.61
N THR A 251 -1.32 -0.38 9.34
CA THR A 251 -2.44 0.27 8.64
C THR A 251 -3.06 -0.71 7.65
N SER A 252 -4.22 -0.37 7.10
CA SER A 252 -4.82 -1.11 5.98
C SER A 252 -4.48 -0.49 4.62
N ILE A 253 -4.66 -1.25 3.53
CA ILE A 253 -4.47 -0.74 2.17
C ILE A 253 -5.41 0.45 1.87
N PRO A 254 -6.72 0.42 2.21
CA PRO A 254 -7.61 1.56 1.98
C PRO A 254 -7.15 2.81 2.73
N GLU A 255 -6.81 2.71 4.01
CA GLU A 255 -6.36 3.86 4.81
C GLU A 255 -5.04 4.44 4.29
N PHE A 256 -4.09 3.58 3.90
CA PHE A 256 -2.83 4.04 3.33
C PHE A 256 -2.99 4.63 1.93
N SER A 257 -3.88 4.07 1.11
CA SER A 257 -4.27 4.61 -0.19
C SER A 257 -4.83 6.03 -0.06
N ASP A 258 -5.79 6.22 0.83
CA ASP A 258 -6.42 7.53 1.05
C ASP A 258 -5.40 8.55 1.58
N TRP A 259 -4.55 8.12 2.51
CA TRP A 259 -3.45 8.94 3.00
C TRP A 259 -2.46 9.32 1.88
N TRP A 260 -2.08 8.37 1.03
CA TRP A 260 -1.13 8.58 -0.06
C TRP A 260 -1.67 9.57 -1.10
N LEU A 261 -2.93 9.40 -1.50
CA LEU A 261 -3.61 10.32 -2.44
C LEU A 261 -3.76 11.73 -1.83
N LYS A 262 -4.07 11.83 -0.53
CA LYS A 262 -4.09 13.11 0.18
C LYS A 262 -2.70 13.74 0.27
N ARG A 263 -1.65 12.93 0.44
CA ARG A 263 -0.27 13.43 0.41
C ARG A 263 0.09 13.99 -0.96
N GLU A 264 -0.27 13.30 -2.04
CA GLU A 264 0.05 13.73 -3.40
C GLU A 264 -0.73 14.97 -3.86
N SER A 265 -1.85 15.31 -3.21
CA SER A 265 -2.57 16.55 -3.48
C SER A 265 -1.92 17.80 -2.85
N ILE A 266 -0.87 17.62 -2.04
CA ILE A 266 -0.12 18.73 -1.45
C ILE A 266 0.81 19.32 -2.52
N ASP A 267 0.54 20.57 -2.90
CA ASP A 267 1.42 21.38 -3.76
C ASP A 267 2.65 21.84 -2.97
N LEU A 268 3.76 21.11 -3.10
CA LEU A 268 5.03 21.40 -2.46
C LEU A 268 5.94 22.20 -3.40
N GLU A 269 6.03 23.52 -3.17
CA GLU A 269 7.06 24.37 -3.77
C GLU A 269 8.32 24.32 -2.89
N ILE A 270 9.52 24.26 -3.51
CA ILE A 270 10.81 24.27 -2.81
C ILE A 270 11.70 25.30 -3.50
N LEU A 271 12.02 26.40 -2.81
CA LEU A 271 12.96 27.41 -3.31
C LEU A 271 14.30 27.25 -2.60
N TYR A 272 15.35 26.91 -3.36
CA TYR A 272 16.74 26.90 -2.88
C TYR A 272 17.41 28.21 -3.27
N ASP A 273 17.85 28.99 -2.29
CA ASP A 273 18.48 30.30 -2.50
C ASP A 273 20.01 30.25 -2.52
N GLY A 274 20.61 29.06 -2.51
CA GLY A 274 22.05 28.86 -2.46
C GLY A 274 22.66 28.91 -1.06
N ILE A 275 21.88 29.23 -0.02
CA ILE A 275 22.32 29.29 1.38
C ILE A 275 21.36 28.46 2.23
N ASN A 276 21.33 27.15 1.98
CA ASN A 276 20.67 26.17 2.83
C ASN A 276 19.20 26.50 3.22
N THR A 277 18.51 27.38 2.50
CA THR A 277 17.16 27.82 2.84
C THR A 277 16.18 27.28 1.81
N TYR A 278 15.07 26.71 2.29
CA TYR A 278 14.05 25.98 1.53
C TYR A 278 12.68 26.53 1.88
N LYS A 279 11.99 27.16 0.94
CA LYS A 279 10.62 27.64 1.18
C LYS A 279 9.61 26.57 0.80
N VAL A 280 8.72 26.20 1.72
CA VAL A 280 7.60 25.27 1.52
C VAL A 280 6.29 26.05 1.41
N LYS A 281 5.62 25.91 0.26
CA LYS A 281 4.22 26.28 0.09
C LYS A 281 3.38 25.02 0.32
N GLY A 282 2.25 25.13 1.01
CA GLY A 282 1.33 24.01 1.25
C GLY A 282 -0.11 24.52 1.43
N VAL A 283 -1.07 23.60 1.51
CA VAL A 283 -2.45 23.88 1.89
C VAL A 283 -2.49 24.25 3.37
N ASP A 284 -3.30 25.24 3.74
CA ASP A 284 -3.47 25.68 5.13
C ASP A 284 -3.87 24.49 6.04
N ASP A 285 -3.37 24.46 7.28
CA ASP A 285 -3.71 23.48 8.34
C ASP A 285 -3.23 22.02 8.20
N VAL A 286 -2.11 21.76 7.51
CA VAL A 286 -1.50 20.42 7.47
C VAL A 286 -0.07 20.44 8.00
N ASP A 287 0.21 19.65 9.05
CA ASP A 287 1.59 19.29 9.42
C ASP A 287 2.17 18.38 8.33
N VAL A 288 3.25 18.83 7.69
CA VAL A 288 3.91 18.10 6.61
C VAL A 288 5.26 17.60 7.09
N SER A 289 5.43 16.28 7.08
CA SER A 289 6.76 15.69 7.24
C SER A 289 7.47 15.73 5.89
N VAL A 290 8.71 16.20 5.86
CA VAL A 290 9.55 16.25 4.65
C VAL A 290 10.77 15.35 4.84
N MET A 291 11.28 14.78 3.75
CA MET A 291 12.60 14.15 3.75
C MET A 291 13.64 15.17 3.34
N VAL A 292 14.75 15.20 4.09
CA VAL A 292 15.92 16.03 3.81
C VAL A 292 17.13 15.13 3.96
N ASP A 293 17.64 14.60 2.84
CA ASP A 293 18.87 13.79 2.75
C ASP A 293 19.09 12.76 3.90
N THR A 294 17.99 12.24 4.44
CA THR A 294 17.99 11.41 5.66
C THR A 294 17.04 10.24 5.47
N LYS A 295 17.29 9.18 6.26
CA LYS A 295 16.36 8.04 6.41
C LYS A 295 15.18 8.36 7.33
N LYS A 296 15.07 9.59 7.85
CA LYS A 296 14.06 9.98 8.84
C LYS A 296 13.34 11.25 8.36
N PRO A 297 12.05 11.42 8.68
CA PRO A 297 11.36 12.65 8.39
C PRO A 297 11.89 13.80 9.25
N VAL A 298 11.83 15.01 8.69
CA VAL A 298 11.88 16.28 9.41
C VAL A 298 10.47 16.84 9.43
N LYS A 299 9.94 17.15 10.62
CA LYS A 299 8.63 17.80 10.74
C LYS A 299 8.72 19.25 10.33
N VAL A 300 7.84 19.66 9.43
CA VAL A 300 7.69 21.06 9.01
C VAL A 300 6.22 21.43 9.16
N ASN A 301 5.93 22.25 10.17
CA ASN A 301 4.58 22.79 10.33
C ASN A 301 4.42 23.95 9.33
N VAL A 302 3.44 23.87 8.42
CA VAL A 302 3.24 24.85 7.33
C VAL A 302 2.80 26.24 7.85
N ASN A 303 2.43 26.33 9.14
CA ASN A 303 2.16 27.59 9.85
C ASN A 303 3.38 28.10 10.67
N SER A 304 4.48 27.33 10.75
CA SER A 304 5.68 27.70 11.53
C SER A 304 6.69 28.51 10.70
N LYS A 305 7.13 29.66 11.23
CA LYS A 305 7.94 30.65 10.47
C LYS A 305 9.23 30.08 9.86
N CYS A 306 9.88 29.10 10.50
CA CYS A 306 11.09 28.43 10.00
C CYS A 306 11.39 27.17 10.84
N VAL A 307 11.82 26.07 10.22
CA VAL A 307 12.35 24.86 10.87
C VAL A 307 13.79 24.63 10.43
N THR A 308 14.73 24.49 11.36
CA THR A 308 16.12 24.15 11.03
C THR A 308 16.38 22.65 11.14
N ALA A 309 16.89 22.01 10.10
CA ALA A 309 17.29 20.60 10.11
C ALA A 309 18.62 20.39 9.35
N ASN A 310 19.61 19.75 9.99
CA ASN A 310 20.94 19.53 9.42
C ASN A 310 21.61 20.80 8.82
N GLY A 311 21.41 21.96 9.47
CA GLY A 311 21.94 23.23 8.96
C GLY A 311 21.13 23.86 7.82
N MET A 312 19.99 23.27 7.45
CA MET A 312 19.04 23.80 6.47
C MET A 312 17.88 24.51 7.14
N HIS A 313 17.52 25.70 6.66
CA HIS A 313 16.38 26.49 7.09
C HIS A 313 15.16 26.21 6.20
N ILE A 314 14.10 25.65 6.75
CA ILE A 314 12.87 25.35 6.02
C ILE A 314 11.81 26.39 6.40
N ILE A 315 11.54 27.34 5.52
CA ILE A 315 10.61 28.45 5.73
C ILE A 315 9.22 28.07 5.19
N THR A 316 8.17 28.20 6.00
CA THR A 316 6.79 27.97 5.54
C THR A 316 6.04 29.28 5.33
N LYS A 317 4.88 29.21 4.67
CA LYS A 317 4.18 30.30 3.97
C LYS A 317 3.58 31.41 4.86
N SER A 318 4.17 31.75 6.00
CA SER A 318 3.82 32.98 6.75
C SER A 318 4.64 34.22 6.34
N LEU A 319 5.59 34.10 5.39
CA LEU A 319 6.51 35.19 5.02
C LEU A 319 6.25 35.85 3.65
N ILE A 320 5.25 35.41 2.87
CA ILE A 320 5.06 35.94 1.50
C ILE A 320 4.26 37.26 1.46
N ASN A 321 3.67 37.72 2.57
CA ASN A 321 2.87 38.96 2.60
C ASN A 321 3.52 40.17 3.26
N THR A 322 4.84 40.19 3.47
CA THR A 322 5.52 41.44 3.88
C THR A 322 6.59 41.87 2.89
N LYS A 323 6.27 42.96 2.19
CA LYS A 323 7.13 43.86 1.40
C LYS A 323 7.44 43.47 -0.05
N LYS A 324 6.39 43.47 -0.89
CA LYS A 324 6.46 44.22 -2.16
C LYS A 324 6.03 45.65 -1.86
N GLY A 325 6.98 46.52 -1.53
CA GLY A 325 6.73 47.92 -1.26
C GLY A 325 8.03 48.65 -0.92
N GLU A 326 8.43 49.51 -1.86
CA GLU A 326 9.43 50.59 -1.71
C GLU A 326 10.90 50.18 -1.79
N LEU A 327 11.37 50.04 -3.04
CA LEU A 327 12.64 50.64 -3.46
C LEU A 327 12.32 51.99 -4.12
N LYS A 328 12.44 53.06 -3.34
CA LYS A 328 12.93 54.37 -3.78
C LYS A 328 13.83 54.92 -2.69
#